data_AF-X0S9T0-F1
#
_entry.id   AF-X0S9T0-F1
#
_cell.length_a   1.000
_cell.length_b   1.000
_cell.length_c   1.000
_cell.angle_alpha   90.00
_cell.angle_beta   90.00
_cell.angle_gamma   90.00
#
_symmetry.space_group_name_H-M   'P 1'
#
loop_
_entity.id
_entity.type
_entity.pdbx_description
1 polymer ?
#
loop_
_entity_poly.entity_id
_entity_poly.type
_entity_poly.pdbx_seq_one_letter_code
_entity_poly.pdbx_strand_id
1 'polypeptide(L)'
;EINNLDARDDSVSTYSISYTVRNSYGTPVLNESISDLERTVADVSRVERIPLAGLTPGSYYFALDVTSENGNTATSIQSFQITSITSSVSPFESMVDEALLQSDEILKQLVTARELRRYRKLSPEGKQEFLKRFWEQRDPTAGTTTNEYKIEVYKRYNYCMSQFRGGISTGRGRIYFKYGPPVDIERQFSTIGLSRPAEIWTYAQNGRTEFVFLDRSGGGSYVLVHSNHRDEINNPDWREELQFGN
;
A
#
# COMPACT_ATOMS: atom_id res chain seq x y z
N GLU A 1 10.43 18.10 -4.59
CA GLU A 1 10.59 18.25 -6.05
C GLU A 1 11.87 19.06 -6.28
N ILE A 2 12.73 18.64 -7.19
CA ILE A 2 14.00 19.34 -7.52
C ILE A 2 13.96 19.63 -9.01
N ASN A 3 13.97 20.91 -9.36
CA ASN A 3 13.85 21.41 -10.74
C ASN A 3 15.11 22.21 -11.10
N ASN A 4 15.46 22.29 -12.40
CA ASN A 4 16.60 23.02 -12.99
C ASN A 4 17.99 22.36 -12.90
N LEU A 5 18.15 21.14 -13.40
CA LEU A 5 19.47 20.59 -13.74
C LEU A 5 19.66 20.63 -15.26
N ASP A 6 20.61 21.45 -15.72
CA ASP A 6 20.97 21.60 -17.14
C ASP A 6 21.18 20.23 -17.81
N ALA A 7 20.52 20.02 -18.95
CA ALA A 7 20.66 18.82 -19.77
C ALA A 7 21.10 19.20 -21.19
N ARG A 8 21.97 18.37 -21.78
CA ARG A 8 22.18 18.36 -23.23
C ARG A 8 21.09 17.48 -23.86
N ASP A 9 20.40 18.06 -24.83
CA ASP A 9 19.42 17.39 -25.70
C ASP A 9 20.07 16.17 -26.38
N ASP A 10 19.38 15.03 -26.35
CA ASP A 10 19.66 13.77 -27.08
C ASP A 10 20.79 12.80 -26.64
N SER A 11 21.43 12.96 -25.47
CA SER A 11 22.39 11.95 -24.95
C SER A 11 21.96 11.33 -23.63
N VAL A 12 22.10 9.99 -23.48
CA VAL A 12 22.02 9.33 -22.17
C VAL A 12 23.07 9.97 -21.26
N SER A 13 22.61 10.64 -20.22
CA SER A 13 23.47 11.27 -19.20
C SER A 13 23.26 10.58 -17.87
N THR A 14 24.25 10.64 -16.99
CA THR A 14 24.10 10.13 -15.62
C THR A 14 23.93 11.25 -14.61
N TYR A 15 23.39 10.89 -13.46
CA TYR A 15 23.37 11.75 -12.28
C TYR A 15 23.59 10.90 -11.03
N SER A 16 23.94 11.56 -9.94
CA SER A 16 24.02 10.95 -8.62
C SER A 16 23.07 11.65 -7.67
N ILE A 17 22.63 10.91 -6.66
CA ILE A 17 21.87 11.47 -5.55
C ILE A 17 22.61 11.14 -4.25
N SER A 18 22.67 12.11 -3.34
CA SER A 18 23.02 11.85 -1.95
C SER A 18 21.92 12.36 -1.06
N TYR A 19 21.60 11.57 -0.03
CA TYR A 19 20.68 12.01 0.99
C TYR A 19 21.33 11.94 2.36
N THR A 20 21.11 13.00 3.13
CA THR A 20 21.59 13.13 4.50
C THR A 20 20.41 13.43 5.42
N VAL A 21 20.26 12.64 6.48
CA VAL A 21 19.38 12.99 7.60
C VAL A 21 20.23 13.57 8.71
N ARG A 22 19.87 14.76 9.21
CA ARG A 22 20.52 15.41 10.35
C ARG A 22 19.53 15.58 11.50
N ASN A 23 20.00 15.38 12.73
CA ASN A 23 19.21 15.70 13.91
C ASN A 23 19.09 17.22 14.12
N SER A 24 18.37 17.64 15.16
CA SER A 24 18.18 19.05 15.54
C SER A 24 19.48 19.81 15.86
N TYR A 25 20.55 19.10 16.20
CA TYR A 25 21.88 19.66 16.46
C TYR A 25 22.73 19.77 15.18
N GLY A 26 22.19 19.37 14.02
CA GLY A 26 22.88 19.39 12.74
C GLY A 26 23.83 18.21 12.52
N THR A 27 23.86 17.23 13.43
CA THR A 27 24.69 16.02 13.31
C THR A 27 24.08 15.07 12.28
N PRO A 28 24.83 14.61 11.25
CA PRO A 28 24.35 13.60 10.33
C PRO A 28 24.16 12.26 11.05
N VAL A 29 22.97 11.68 10.92
CA VAL A 29 22.58 10.39 11.51
C VAL A 29 22.34 9.31 10.44
N LEU A 30 22.12 9.73 9.20
CA LEU A 30 22.08 8.87 8.01
C LEU A 30 22.76 9.64 6.88
N ASN A 31 23.59 8.97 6.11
CA ASN A 31 24.19 9.52 4.89
C ASN A 31 24.42 8.40 3.89
N GLU A 32 23.74 8.44 2.76
CA GLU A 32 23.96 7.48 1.67
C GLU A 32 23.95 8.20 0.32
N SER A 33 24.58 7.56 -0.66
CA SER A 33 24.69 8.08 -2.02
C SER A 33 24.48 6.97 -3.03
N ILE A 34 23.77 7.29 -4.11
CA ILE A 34 23.58 6.42 -5.26
C ILE A 34 24.16 7.15 -6.47
N SER A 35 25.13 6.54 -7.14
CA SER A 35 25.78 7.07 -8.34
C SER A 35 25.24 6.41 -9.61
N ASP A 36 25.64 6.97 -10.76
CA ASP A 36 25.48 6.36 -12.07
C ASP A 36 24.01 6.08 -12.44
N LEU A 37 23.10 6.93 -11.96
CA LEU A 37 21.68 6.85 -12.30
C LEU A 37 21.47 7.37 -13.72
N GLU A 38 20.88 6.55 -14.57
CA GLU A 38 20.62 6.90 -15.96
C GLU A 38 19.45 7.88 -16.09
N ARG A 39 19.65 8.93 -16.89
CA ARG A 39 18.63 9.87 -17.35
C ARG A 39 18.51 9.75 -18.87
N THR A 40 17.38 9.23 -19.34
CA THR A 40 17.09 9.00 -20.76
C THR A 40 16.19 10.08 -21.39
N VAL A 41 15.57 10.93 -20.57
CA VAL A 41 14.72 12.04 -20.98
C VAL A 41 14.97 13.26 -20.07
N ALA A 42 14.56 14.44 -20.51
CA ALA A 42 14.74 15.67 -19.74
C ALA A 42 14.13 15.57 -18.33
N ASP A 43 12.91 15.09 -18.17
CA ASP A 43 12.29 14.98 -16.84
C ASP A 43 12.17 13.53 -16.39
N VAL A 44 12.76 13.19 -15.24
CA VAL A 44 12.70 11.85 -14.65
C VAL A 44 12.10 11.94 -13.26
N SER A 45 11.02 11.21 -13.03
CA SER A 45 10.42 11.03 -11.70
C SER A 45 10.87 9.69 -11.11
N ARG A 46 11.43 9.72 -9.91
CA ARG A 46 11.91 8.54 -9.19
C ARG A 46 11.48 8.60 -7.74
N VAL A 47 11.13 7.45 -7.18
CA VAL A 47 10.76 7.30 -5.78
C VAL A 47 11.83 6.45 -5.09
N GLU A 48 12.43 6.99 -4.04
CA GLU A 48 13.38 6.28 -3.18
C GLU A 48 12.75 5.98 -1.82
N ARG A 49 13.17 4.86 -1.22
CA ARG A 49 12.78 4.49 0.15
C ARG A 49 13.96 4.70 1.07
N ILE A 50 13.76 5.51 2.09
CA ILE A 50 14.83 5.90 3.02
C ILE A 50 14.57 5.20 4.35
N PRO A 51 15.46 4.31 4.80
CA PRO A 51 15.29 3.62 6.07
C PRO A 51 15.49 4.63 7.22
N LEU A 52 14.42 4.90 7.97
CA LEU A 52 14.48 5.75 9.16
C LEU A 52 14.53 4.93 10.47
N ALA A 53 14.66 3.61 10.35
CA ALA A 53 14.72 2.71 11.49
C ALA A 53 15.94 3.01 12.37
N GLY A 54 15.72 3.09 13.69
CA GLY A 54 16.78 3.36 14.67
C GLY A 54 17.03 4.84 14.98
N LEU A 55 16.40 5.77 14.26
CA LEU A 55 16.45 7.18 14.61
C LEU A 55 15.64 7.45 15.89
N THR A 56 16.23 8.18 16.83
CA THR A 56 15.56 8.51 18.09
C THR A 56 14.49 9.56 17.88
N PRO A 57 13.51 9.67 18.77
CA PRO A 57 12.60 10.80 18.81
C PRO A 57 13.29 12.16 18.78
N GLY A 58 12.80 13.07 17.95
CA GLY A 58 13.28 14.44 17.82
C GLY A 58 12.96 15.07 16.46
N SER A 59 13.38 16.32 16.31
CA SER A 59 13.34 17.05 15.04
C SER A 59 14.50 16.63 14.15
N TYR A 60 14.23 16.48 12.85
CA TYR A 60 15.23 16.15 11.85
C TYR A 60 15.09 17.03 10.61
N TYR A 61 16.19 17.13 9.88
CA TYR A 61 16.28 17.73 8.56
C TYR A 61 16.73 16.66 7.58
N PHE A 62 15.95 16.47 6.53
CA PHE A 62 16.30 15.66 5.37
C PHE A 62 16.85 16.57 4.29
N ALA A 63 18.07 16.32 3.84
CA ALA A 63 18.66 16.96 2.66
C ALA A 63 18.80 15.93 1.54
N LEU A 64 18.33 16.28 0.35
CA LEU A 64 18.53 15.54 -0.88
C LEU A 64 19.31 16.41 -1.85
N ASP A 65 20.50 15.95 -2.21
CA ASP A 65 21.35 16.54 -3.22
C ASP A 65 21.26 15.69 -4.48
N VAL A 66 21.03 16.32 -5.62
CA VAL A 66 21.08 15.70 -6.94
C VAL A 66 22.20 16.37 -7.72
N THR A 67 23.20 15.59 -8.09
CA THR A 67 24.39 16.08 -8.81
C THR A 67 24.37 15.55 -10.24
N SER A 68 24.38 16.46 -11.22
CA SER A 68 24.49 16.07 -12.62
C SER A 68 25.90 15.55 -12.95
N GLU A 69 26.06 14.88 -14.09
CA GLU A 69 27.36 14.46 -14.62
C GLU A 69 28.40 15.59 -14.69
N ASN A 70 27.95 16.83 -14.93
CA ASN A 70 28.81 18.01 -15.02
C ASN A 70 29.23 18.57 -13.64
N GLY A 71 28.77 17.94 -12.55
CA GLY A 71 29.05 18.38 -11.18
C GLY A 71 28.12 19.48 -10.66
N ASN A 72 27.05 19.84 -11.38
CA ASN A 72 26.07 20.80 -10.89
C ASN A 72 25.16 20.10 -9.87
N THR A 73 25.10 20.63 -8.65
CA THR A 73 24.28 20.08 -7.57
C THR A 73 23.07 20.95 -7.29
N ALA A 74 21.89 20.34 -7.24
CA ALA A 74 20.67 20.95 -6.73
C ALA A 74 20.26 20.27 -5.42
N THR A 75 19.94 21.08 -4.40
CA THR A 75 19.63 20.59 -3.05
C THR A 75 18.19 20.92 -2.68
N SER A 76 17.46 19.96 -2.11
CA SER A 76 16.20 20.17 -1.43
C SER A 76 16.31 19.77 0.03
N ILE A 77 15.79 20.60 0.93
CA ILE A 77 15.80 20.34 2.37
C ILE A 77 14.37 20.38 2.90
N GLN A 78 14.00 19.36 3.68
CA GLN A 78 12.71 19.28 4.35
C GLN A 78 12.90 18.91 5.82
N SER A 79 12.14 19.56 6.71
CA SER A 79 12.09 19.16 8.12
C SER A 79 11.03 18.11 8.37
N PHE A 80 11.29 17.22 9.32
CA PHE A 80 10.32 16.24 9.81
C PHE A 80 10.55 15.98 11.30
N GLN A 81 9.59 15.32 11.95
CA GLN A 81 9.64 14.97 13.36
C GLN A 81 9.51 13.46 13.49
N ILE A 82 10.37 12.88 14.33
CA ILE A 82 10.16 11.54 14.86
C ILE A 82 9.64 11.75 16.28
N THR A 83 8.39 11.42 16.54
CA THR A 83 7.85 11.52 17.89
C THR A 83 8.18 10.26 18.66
N SER A 84 8.56 10.44 19.93
CA SER A 84 8.65 9.32 20.87
C SER A 84 7.24 8.84 21.07
N ILE A 85 6.93 7.67 20.53
CA ILE A 85 5.78 6.94 21.02
C ILE A 85 6.25 6.34 22.35
N THR A 86 6.35 7.17 23.39
CA THR A 86 6.41 6.66 24.77
C THR A 86 5.07 6.01 25.04
N SER A 87 4.91 4.73 24.71
CA SER A 87 3.82 3.84 25.15
C SER A 87 2.43 4.48 25.21
N SER A 88 2.15 5.46 24.36
CA SER A 88 0.80 5.90 24.09
C SER A 88 0.27 4.84 23.15
N VAL A 89 -0.25 3.77 23.75
CA VAL A 89 -1.14 2.80 23.09
C VAL A 89 -1.99 3.65 22.15
N SER A 90 -1.84 3.43 20.84
CA SER A 90 -2.60 4.20 19.87
C SER A 90 -4.06 4.16 20.32
N PRO A 91 -4.83 5.27 20.34
CA PRO A 91 -6.24 5.19 20.71
C PRO A 91 -6.98 4.11 19.92
N PHE A 92 -6.51 3.86 18.68
CA PHE A 92 -6.98 2.77 17.83
C PHE A 92 -6.59 1.37 18.30
N GLU A 93 -5.44 1.18 18.94
CA GLU A 93 -5.02 -0.12 19.49
C GLU A 93 -5.99 -0.59 20.57
N SER A 94 -6.42 0.33 21.45
CA SER A 94 -7.44 0.01 22.47
C SER A 94 -8.80 -0.38 21.88
N MET A 95 -9.07 -0.01 20.62
CA MET A 95 -10.29 -0.38 19.90
C MET A 95 -10.17 -1.71 19.16
N VAL A 96 -8.96 -2.27 18.98
CA VAL A 96 -8.75 -3.51 18.23
C VAL A 96 -9.36 -4.67 19.01
N ASP A 97 -10.32 -5.34 18.38
CA ASP A 97 -10.84 -6.62 18.86
C ASP A 97 -9.91 -7.75 18.40
N GLU A 98 -9.06 -8.23 19.31
CA GLU A 98 -8.13 -9.35 19.04
C GLU A 98 -8.88 -10.66 18.72
N ALA A 99 -10.06 -10.91 19.31
CA ALA A 99 -10.83 -12.10 19.02
C ALA A 99 -11.37 -12.06 17.58
N LEU A 100 -11.78 -10.88 17.12
CA LEU A 100 -12.18 -10.66 15.73
C LEU A 100 -11.01 -10.91 14.76
N LEU A 101 -9.82 -10.38 15.03
CA LEU A 101 -8.63 -10.59 14.18
C LEU A 101 -8.20 -12.07 14.08
N GLN A 102 -8.57 -12.89 15.06
CA GLN A 102 -8.32 -14.34 15.08
C GLN A 102 -9.45 -15.16 14.45
N SER A 103 -10.54 -14.52 14.04
CA SER A 103 -11.67 -15.20 13.41
C SER A 103 -11.28 -15.84 12.08
N ASP A 104 -11.91 -16.98 11.76
CA ASP A 104 -11.69 -17.66 10.48
C ASP A 104 -12.08 -16.76 9.29
N GLU A 105 -13.03 -15.84 9.48
CA GLU A 105 -13.47 -14.90 8.46
C GLU A 105 -12.38 -13.89 8.06
N ILE A 106 -11.61 -13.40 9.01
CA ILE A 106 -10.47 -12.52 8.74
C ILE A 106 -9.28 -13.31 8.23
N LEU A 107 -8.93 -14.40 8.93
CA LEU A 107 -7.74 -15.18 8.60
C LEU A 107 -7.80 -15.73 7.18
N LYS A 108 -8.96 -16.22 6.71
CA LYS A 108 -9.11 -16.75 5.34
C LYS A 108 -8.76 -15.74 4.24
N GLN A 109 -8.83 -14.44 4.53
CA GLN A 109 -8.50 -13.37 3.56
C GLN A 109 -7.03 -12.95 3.60
N LEU A 110 -6.36 -13.15 4.75
CA LEU A 110 -4.99 -12.69 4.98
C LEU A 110 -3.93 -13.79 4.78
N VAL A 111 -4.32 -15.06 4.92
CA VAL A 111 -3.44 -16.21 4.71
C VAL A 111 -3.76 -16.96 3.43
N THR A 112 -2.78 -17.70 2.91
CA THR A 112 -3.01 -18.61 1.79
C THR A 112 -3.90 -19.78 2.20
N ALA A 113 -4.60 -20.41 1.25
CA ALA A 113 -5.40 -21.60 1.52
C ALA A 113 -4.59 -22.74 2.15
N ARG A 114 -3.30 -22.87 1.80
CA ARG A 114 -2.40 -23.86 2.39
C ARG A 114 -2.08 -23.54 3.85
N GLU A 115 -1.81 -22.27 4.16
CA GLU A 115 -1.59 -21.83 5.55
C GLU A 115 -2.84 -21.99 6.39
N LEU A 116 -4.01 -21.60 5.88
CA LEU A 116 -5.27 -21.74 6.59
C LEU A 116 -5.57 -23.22 6.94
N ARG A 117 -5.33 -24.14 5.98
CA ARG A 117 -5.47 -25.58 6.23
C ARG A 117 -4.51 -26.10 7.29
N ARG A 118 -3.27 -25.58 7.34
CA ARG A 118 -2.31 -25.93 8.39
C ARG A 118 -2.77 -25.39 9.74
N TYR A 119 -3.11 -24.10 9.79
CA TYR A 119 -3.59 -23.41 10.99
C TYR A 119 -4.78 -24.12 11.65
N ARG A 120 -5.78 -24.53 10.85
CA ARG A 120 -6.98 -25.24 11.35
C ARG A 120 -6.66 -26.59 12.02
N LYS A 121 -5.53 -27.22 11.68
CA LYS A 121 -5.08 -28.52 12.24
C LYS A 121 -4.19 -28.38 13.48
N LEU A 122 -3.79 -27.17 13.86
CA LEU A 122 -2.95 -26.95 15.03
C LEU A 122 -3.73 -27.11 16.34
N SER A 123 -3.04 -27.48 17.41
CA SER A 123 -3.57 -27.42 18.77
C SER A 123 -3.87 -25.96 19.16
N PRO A 124 -4.65 -25.71 20.24
CA PRO A 124 -4.88 -24.35 20.73
C PRO A 124 -3.58 -23.55 20.94
N GLU A 125 -2.56 -24.16 21.55
CA GLU A 125 -1.26 -23.55 21.79
C GLU A 125 -0.53 -23.29 20.47
N GLY A 126 -0.59 -24.25 19.55
CA GLY A 126 -0.01 -24.10 18.21
C GLY A 126 -0.67 -22.97 17.41
N LYS A 127 -1.98 -22.76 17.55
CA LYS A 127 -2.70 -21.64 16.93
C LYS A 127 -2.25 -20.30 17.50
N GLN A 128 -2.10 -20.19 18.83
CA GLN A 128 -1.60 -18.98 19.48
C GLN A 128 -0.20 -18.61 18.98
N GLU A 129 0.72 -19.58 18.94
CA GLU A 129 2.08 -19.35 18.45
C GLU A 129 2.11 -18.99 16.96
N PHE A 130 1.27 -19.65 16.15
CA PHE A 130 1.11 -19.31 14.73
C PHE A 130 0.65 -17.86 14.56
N LEU A 131 -0.38 -17.44 15.29
CA LEU A 131 -0.95 -16.09 15.20
C LEU A 131 0.05 -15.04 15.69
N LYS A 132 0.75 -15.31 16.79
CA LYS A 132 1.80 -14.43 17.31
C LYS A 132 2.85 -14.15 16.23
N ARG A 133 3.44 -15.20 15.65
CA ARG A 133 4.44 -15.07 14.57
C ARG A 133 3.85 -14.43 13.32
N PHE A 134 2.60 -14.75 12.97
CA PHE A 134 1.92 -14.22 11.79
C PHE A 134 1.83 -12.70 11.83
N TRP A 135 1.48 -12.14 13.00
CA TRP A 135 1.39 -10.71 13.21
C TRP A 135 2.77 -10.07 13.36
N GLU A 136 3.67 -10.64 14.16
CA GLU A 136 5.05 -10.14 14.33
C GLU A 136 5.80 -10.00 12.99
N GLN A 137 5.65 -10.97 12.09
CA GLN A 137 6.29 -10.93 10.76
C GLN A 137 5.71 -9.86 9.83
N ARG A 138 4.51 -9.36 10.12
CA ARG A 138 3.81 -8.34 9.32
C ARG A 138 3.81 -6.98 10.01
N ASP A 139 4.58 -6.85 11.08
CA ASP A 139 4.80 -5.59 11.76
C ASP A 139 5.74 -4.70 10.92
N PRO A 140 5.26 -3.60 10.33
CA PRO A 140 6.12 -2.70 9.56
C PRO A 140 7.15 -2.00 10.45
N THR A 141 6.89 -1.90 11.75
CA THR A 141 7.66 -1.12 12.71
C THR A 141 7.84 -1.91 14.01
N ALA A 142 8.50 -3.07 13.92
CA ALA A 142 8.80 -3.98 15.04
C ALA A 142 9.53 -3.37 16.27
N GLY A 143 9.91 -2.09 16.21
CA GLY A 143 10.41 -1.32 17.36
C GLY A 143 9.32 -0.64 18.19
N THR A 144 8.06 -0.68 17.77
CA THR A 144 6.90 -0.20 18.53
C THR A 144 6.26 -1.35 19.29
N THR A 145 5.55 -1.05 20.38
CA THR A 145 4.75 -2.05 21.12
C THR A 145 3.52 -2.52 20.36
N THR A 146 3.17 -1.80 19.29
CA THR A 146 1.85 -1.81 18.68
C THR A 146 2.00 -2.18 17.22
N ASN A 147 1.43 -3.32 16.81
CA ASN A 147 1.50 -3.72 15.42
C ASN A 147 0.57 -2.85 14.54
N GLU A 148 1.14 -1.96 13.73
CA GLU A 148 0.36 -1.02 12.91
C GLU A 148 -0.48 -1.73 11.85
N TYR A 149 0.00 -2.88 11.36
CA TYR A 149 -0.74 -3.70 10.41
C TYR A 149 -2.01 -4.30 11.03
N LYS A 150 -1.99 -4.72 12.31
CA LYS A 150 -3.22 -5.15 13.01
C LYS A 150 -4.26 -4.04 13.07
N ILE A 151 -3.84 -2.82 13.42
CA ILE A 151 -4.72 -1.66 13.45
C ILE A 151 -5.31 -1.40 12.06
N GLU A 152 -4.48 -1.49 11.02
CA GLU A 152 -4.92 -1.29 9.65
C GLU A 152 -5.94 -2.35 9.22
N VAL A 153 -5.67 -3.63 9.48
CA VAL A 153 -6.60 -4.73 9.21
C VAL A 153 -7.95 -4.48 9.91
N TYR A 154 -7.92 -4.08 11.17
CA TYR A 154 -9.14 -3.77 11.93
C TYR A 154 -9.91 -2.58 11.33
N LYS A 155 -9.22 -1.51 10.93
CA LYS A 155 -9.82 -0.36 10.23
C LYS A 155 -10.45 -0.76 8.90
N ARG A 156 -9.74 -1.57 8.09
CA ARG A 156 -10.23 -2.07 6.81
C ARG A 156 -11.46 -2.95 6.98
N TYR A 157 -11.49 -3.81 8.02
CA TYR A 157 -12.65 -4.63 8.34
C TYR A 157 -13.88 -3.75 8.62
N ASN A 158 -13.78 -2.80 9.55
CA ASN A 158 -14.87 -1.91 9.91
C ASN A 158 -15.36 -1.07 8.73
N TYR A 159 -14.43 -0.56 7.91
CA TYR A 159 -14.78 0.12 6.67
C TYR A 159 -15.59 -0.79 5.76
N CYS A 160 -15.12 -2.01 5.48
CA CYS A 160 -15.81 -2.94 4.60
C CYS A 160 -17.22 -3.31 5.11
N MET A 161 -17.36 -3.57 6.42
CA MET A 161 -18.65 -3.88 7.04
C MET A 161 -19.63 -2.71 6.95
N SER A 162 -19.14 -1.47 6.97
CA SER A 162 -19.98 -0.27 6.84
C SER A 162 -20.33 0.08 5.40
N GLN A 163 -19.40 -0.07 4.46
CA GLN A 163 -19.54 0.44 3.09
C GLN A 163 -20.12 -0.60 2.13
N PHE A 164 -19.86 -1.89 2.35
CA PHE A 164 -20.25 -2.94 1.42
C PHE A 164 -21.34 -3.80 2.06
N ARG A 165 -22.51 -3.89 1.40
CA ARG A 165 -23.58 -4.80 1.81
C ARG A 165 -23.10 -6.24 1.66
N GLY A 166 -22.81 -6.90 2.79
CA GLY A 166 -22.15 -8.22 2.84
C GLY A 166 -20.66 -8.17 3.24
N GLY A 167 -20.13 -6.98 3.52
CA GLY A 167 -18.83 -6.78 4.14
C GLY A 167 -17.66 -7.32 3.33
N ILE A 168 -16.67 -7.87 4.03
CA ILE A 168 -15.44 -8.45 3.48
C ILE A 168 -15.68 -9.72 2.63
N SER A 169 -16.90 -10.27 2.65
CA SER A 169 -17.27 -11.43 1.84
C SER A 169 -17.71 -11.06 0.41
N THR A 170 -17.93 -9.77 0.12
CA THR A 170 -18.23 -9.27 -1.23
C THR A 170 -16.98 -9.21 -2.10
N GLY A 171 -17.15 -9.09 -3.43
CA GLY A 171 -16.03 -8.86 -4.35
C GLY A 171 -15.22 -7.63 -3.95
N ARG A 172 -15.89 -6.48 -3.82
CA ARG A 172 -15.28 -5.20 -3.42
C ARG A 172 -14.68 -5.25 -2.02
N GLY A 173 -15.43 -5.75 -1.05
CA GLY A 173 -14.97 -5.84 0.35
C GLY A 173 -13.77 -6.75 0.51
N ARG A 174 -13.71 -7.88 -0.21
CA ARG A 174 -12.55 -8.78 -0.19
C ARG A 174 -11.30 -8.09 -0.73
N ILE A 175 -11.40 -7.42 -1.87
CA ILE A 175 -10.26 -6.72 -2.49
C ILE A 175 -9.81 -5.54 -1.62
N TYR A 176 -10.75 -4.72 -1.12
CA TYR A 176 -10.43 -3.62 -0.21
C TYR A 176 -9.76 -4.12 1.08
N PHE A 177 -10.29 -5.20 1.67
CA PHE A 177 -9.72 -5.75 2.90
C PHE A 177 -8.29 -6.23 2.71
N LYS A 178 -8.03 -6.96 1.61
CA LYS A 178 -6.73 -7.54 1.31
C LYS A 178 -5.69 -6.48 0.93
N TYR A 179 -6.06 -5.54 0.05
CA TYR A 179 -5.11 -4.61 -0.57
C TYR A 179 -5.18 -3.19 -0.02
N GLY A 180 -6.19 -2.87 0.80
CA GLY A 180 -6.43 -1.53 1.31
C GLY A 180 -7.19 -0.65 0.31
N PRO A 181 -7.19 0.68 0.51
CA PRO A 181 -7.83 1.60 -0.42
C PRO A 181 -7.12 1.59 -1.78
N PRO A 182 -7.88 1.59 -2.89
CA PRO A 182 -7.30 1.77 -4.22
C PRO A 182 -6.75 3.19 -4.38
N VAL A 183 -5.79 3.36 -5.29
CA VAL A 183 -5.25 4.69 -5.63
C VAL A 183 -6.20 5.48 -6.52
N ASP A 184 -7.06 4.79 -7.27
CA ASP A 184 -8.07 5.38 -8.13
C ASP A 184 -9.30 4.47 -8.24
N ILE A 185 -10.48 5.10 -8.36
CA ILE A 185 -11.77 4.43 -8.55
C ILE A 185 -12.49 5.11 -9.71
N GLU A 186 -12.52 4.45 -10.86
CA GLU A 186 -13.36 4.85 -11.97
C GLU A 186 -14.75 4.23 -11.79
N ARG A 187 -15.80 5.06 -11.87
CA ARG A 187 -17.19 4.60 -11.79
C ARG A 187 -17.87 4.81 -13.12
N GLN A 188 -18.32 3.71 -13.71
CA GLN A 188 -19.06 3.73 -14.96
C GLN A 188 -20.54 3.57 -14.63
N PHE A 189 -21.27 4.68 -14.75
CA PHE A 189 -22.72 4.71 -14.63
C PHE A 189 -23.33 4.74 -16.04
N SER A 190 -24.43 4.03 -16.24
CA SER A 190 -25.15 4.10 -17.51
C SER A 190 -25.75 5.49 -17.69
N THR A 191 -25.49 6.12 -18.83
CA THR A 191 -26.10 7.41 -19.19
C THR A 191 -27.53 7.26 -19.74
N ILE A 192 -27.93 6.05 -20.21
CA ILE A 192 -29.19 5.81 -20.96
C ILE A 192 -29.91 4.50 -20.54
N GLY A 193 -29.53 3.86 -19.44
CA GLY A 193 -30.14 2.61 -18.94
C GLY A 193 -29.67 1.32 -19.65
N LEU A 194 -28.70 1.42 -20.55
CA LEU A 194 -28.27 0.31 -21.42
C LEU A 194 -27.07 -0.49 -20.87
N SER A 195 -26.30 0.05 -19.92
CA SER A 195 -25.14 -0.63 -19.33
C SER A 195 -25.29 -0.84 -17.83
N ARG A 196 -24.81 -1.99 -17.35
CA ARG A 196 -24.79 -2.32 -15.91
C ARG A 196 -23.73 -1.46 -15.18
N PRO A 197 -24.01 -0.92 -13.99
CA PRO A 197 -23.04 -0.12 -13.24
C PRO A 197 -21.77 -0.91 -12.94
N ALA A 198 -20.61 -0.29 -13.18
CA ALA A 198 -19.32 -0.90 -12.93
C ALA A 198 -18.37 0.03 -12.17
N GLU A 199 -17.49 -0.56 -11.39
CA GLU A 199 -16.37 0.14 -10.74
C GLU A 199 -15.05 -0.52 -11.14
N ILE A 200 -14.08 0.29 -11.54
CA ILE A 200 -12.72 -0.15 -11.86
C ILE A 200 -11.82 0.45 -10.80
N TRP A 201 -11.22 -0.41 -9.99
CA TRP A 201 -10.31 -0.01 -8.92
C TRP A 201 -8.88 -0.25 -9.37
N THR A 202 -8.06 0.79 -9.27
CA THR A 202 -6.64 0.73 -9.63
C THR A 202 -5.78 0.72 -8.37
N TYR A 203 -4.77 -0.14 -8.35
CA TYR A 203 -3.73 -0.22 -7.32
C TYR A 203 -2.34 -0.07 -7.96
N ALA A 204 -1.43 0.66 -7.32
CA ALA A 204 -0.05 0.84 -7.78
C ALA A 204 0.86 -0.40 -7.58
N GLN A 205 0.28 -1.54 -7.16
CA GLN A 205 1.03 -2.77 -6.93
C GLN A 205 1.48 -3.39 -8.26
N ASN A 206 2.75 -3.79 -8.34
CA ASN A 206 3.36 -4.37 -9.54
C ASN A 206 3.18 -3.52 -10.81
N GLY A 207 3.33 -2.19 -10.67
CA GLY A 207 3.06 -1.22 -11.74
C GLY A 207 1.62 -0.75 -11.69
N ARG A 208 0.70 -1.53 -12.26
CA ARG A 208 -0.73 -1.19 -12.32
C ARG A 208 -1.58 -2.46 -12.24
N THR A 209 -2.21 -2.68 -11.09
CA THR A 209 -3.18 -3.76 -10.90
C THR A 209 -4.60 -3.19 -10.94
N GLU A 210 -5.47 -3.78 -11.75
CA GLU A 210 -6.86 -3.38 -11.91
C GLU A 210 -7.81 -4.49 -11.40
N PHE A 211 -8.90 -4.07 -10.78
CA PHE A 211 -10.01 -4.92 -10.38
C PHE A 211 -11.31 -4.31 -10.87
N VAL A 212 -12.05 -5.05 -11.68
CA VAL A 212 -13.29 -4.60 -12.28
C VAL A 212 -14.45 -5.30 -11.61
N PHE A 213 -15.37 -4.50 -11.09
CA PHE A 213 -16.55 -4.99 -10.41
C PHE A 213 -17.81 -4.58 -11.15
N LEU A 214 -18.74 -5.52 -11.29
CA LEU A 214 -20.01 -5.33 -11.99
C LEU A 214 -21.19 -5.56 -11.04
N ASP A 215 -22.14 -4.64 -11.01
CA ASP A 215 -23.43 -4.86 -10.36
C ASP A 215 -24.40 -5.54 -11.34
N ARG A 216 -24.42 -6.88 -11.30
CA ARG A 216 -25.25 -7.67 -12.23
C ARG A 216 -26.75 -7.50 -12.01
N SER A 217 -27.17 -7.23 -10.79
CA SER A 217 -28.59 -7.19 -10.41
C SER A 217 -29.14 -5.77 -10.23
N GLY A 218 -28.28 -4.74 -10.31
CA GLY A 218 -28.66 -3.35 -10.00
C GLY A 218 -28.98 -3.13 -8.50
N GLY A 219 -28.68 -4.12 -7.65
CA GLY A 219 -28.99 -4.13 -6.22
C GLY A 219 -27.82 -3.69 -5.34
N GLY A 220 -26.75 -3.15 -5.93
CA GLY A 220 -25.53 -2.76 -5.24
C GLY A 220 -24.58 -3.92 -4.92
N SER A 221 -24.81 -5.11 -5.50
CA SER A 221 -24.01 -6.31 -5.25
C SER A 221 -22.97 -6.51 -6.34
N TYR A 222 -21.86 -5.80 -6.17
CA TYR A 222 -20.75 -5.79 -7.13
C TYR A 222 -19.89 -7.06 -7.02
N VAL A 223 -19.80 -7.79 -8.12
CA VAL A 223 -19.01 -9.02 -8.25
C VAL A 223 -17.74 -8.72 -9.05
N LEU A 224 -16.60 -9.29 -8.64
CA LEU A 224 -15.35 -9.18 -9.40
C LEU A 224 -15.50 -9.97 -10.71
N VAL A 225 -15.40 -9.28 -11.86
CA VAL A 225 -15.54 -9.89 -13.19
C VAL A 225 -14.22 -9.94 -13.95
N HIS A 226 -13.27 -9.06 -13.64
CA HIS A 226 -11.95 -9.04 -14.25
C HIS A 226 -10.88 -8.48 -13.30
N SER A 227 -9.67 -9.00 -13.42
CA SER A 227 -8.45 -8.44 -12.87
C SER A 227 -7.24 -8.89 -13.69
N ASN A 228 -6.20 -8.05 -13.72
CA ASN A 228 -4.87 -8.43 -14.21
C ASN A 228 -3.96 -8.95 -13.07
N HIS A 229 -4.48 -9.10 -11.85
CA HIS A 229 -3.78 -9.74 -10.74
C HIS A 229 -3.71 -11.25 -10.95
N ARG A 230 -2.50 -11.84 -10.87
CA ARG A 230 -2.25 -13.26 -11.19
C ARG A 230 -3.10 -14.29 -10.44
N ASP A 231 -3.52 -13.94 -9.22
CA ASP A 231 -4.26 -14.83 -8.31
C ASP A 231 -5.78 -14.64 -8.41
N GLU A 232 -6.27 -13.90 -9.40
CA GLU A 232 -7.66 -13.45 -9.52
C GLU A 232 -8.23 -13.75 -10.91
N ILE A 233 -9.54 -13.61 -11.08
CA ILE A 233 -10.20 -13.88 -12.36
C ILE A 233 -9.68 -12.93 -13.44
N ASN A 234 -9.21 -13.48 -14.57
CA ASN A 234 -8.83 -12.71 -15.73
C ASN A 234 -9.82 -12.98 -16.87
N ASN A 235 -10.63 -11.96 -17.20
CA ASN A 235 -11.62 -12.02 -18.27
C ASN A 235 -11.41 -10.85 -19.24
N PRO A 236 -10.63 -10.99 -20.32
CA PRO A 236 -10.33 -9.87 -21.22
C PRO A 236 -11.58 -9.24 -21.86
N ASP A 237 -12.66 -10.01 -21.99
CA ASP A 237 -13.89 -9.62 -22.69
C ASP A 237 -14.93 -9.00 -21.74
N TRP A 238 -14.54 -8.63 -20.52
CA TRP A 238 -15.45 -8.09 -19.49
C TRP A 238 -16.22 -6.83 -19.94
N ARG A 239 -15.67 -6.07 -20.90
CA ARG A 239 -16.34 -4.88 -21.46
C ARG A 239 -17.57 -5.23 -22.28
N GLU A 240 -17.63 -6.42 -22.87
CA GLU A 240 -18.80 -6.91 -23.59
C GLU A 240 -19.93 -7.27 -22.62
N GLU A 241 -19.60 -7.78 -21.43
CA GLU A 241 -20.58 -8.04 -20.35
C GLU A 241 -21.28 -6.77 -19.84
N LEU A 242 -20.67 -5.59 -20.06
CA LEU A 242 -21.33 -4.30 -19.76
C LEU A 242 -22.45 -3.97 -20.73
N GLN A 243 -22.32 -4.41 -21.99
CA GLN A 243 -23.20 -4.02 -23.11
C GLN A 243 -24.31 -5.04 -23.33
N PHE A 244 -23.99 -6.33 -23.17
CA PHE A 244 -24.91 -7.42 -23.44
C PHE A 244 -25.06 -8.23 -22.15
N GLY A 245 -26.09 -7.89 -21.36
CA GLY A 245 -26.45 -8.67 -20.19
C GLY A 245 -26.90 -10.06 -20.61
N ASN A 246 -26.04 -11.07 -20.45
CA ASN A 246 -26.48 -12.46 -20.31
C ASN A 246 -27.35 -12.63 -19.07
#